data_AF-A0A0F9GSW5-F1
#
_entry.id   AF-A0A0F9GSW5-F1
#
_cell.length_a   1.000
_cell.length_b   1.000
_cell.length_c   1.000
_cell.angle_alpha   90.00
_cell.angle_beta   90.00
_cell.angle_gamma   90.00
#
_symmetry.space_group_name_H-M   'P 1'
#
loop_
_entity.id
_entity.type
_entity.pdbx_description
1 polymer ?
#
loop_
_entity_poly.entity_id
_entity_poly.type
_entity_poly.pdbx_seq_one_letter_code
_entity_poly.pdbx_strand_id
1 'polypeptide(L)'
;MNEKRILMICMIGATALPAASARADDFAPPPWTRGAPLSTSVEWEFLTSVVSHFPSDGTEVPLIMGDFTGPPAASVHADPGFPPTWSIGDGDGEWTAGTGPFSMEFELGNWVDDEPVKFMRIQVTFAGSAPTVTSLGAINDGDFVLGVHVGTTAFSATHVLFEYEFHPNPDFELLTLEIPAGSSIDQVVVDTISMPEPATLALLAIGVLAALRPRRRAS
;
A
#
# COMPACT_ATOMS: atom_id res chain seq x y z
N MET A 1 74.68 -7.64 12.69
CA MET A 1 74.06 -6.45 13.32
C MET A 1 73.38 -5.67 12.19
N ASN A 2 72.19 -6.08 11.76
CA ASN A 2 70.89 -5.80 12.39
C ASN A 2 70.78 -4.34 12.82
N GLU A 3 70.01 -3.53 12.10
CA GLU A 3 68.70 -3.06 12.58
C GLU A 3 67.98 -2.15 11.56
N LYS A 4 66.82 -2.65 11.11
CA LYS A 4 65.53 -1.94 10.99
C LYS A 4 65.46 -0.71 10.06
N ARG A 5 65.26 -0.97 8.77
CA ARG A 5 64.49 -0.06 7.89
C ARG A 5 63.00 -0.28 8.16
N ILE A 6 62.41 0.54 9.03
CA ILE A 6 60.96 0.52 9.28
C ILE A 6 60.28 1.34 8.19
N LEU A 7 59.59 0.62 7.32
CA LEU A 7 58.72 1.12 6.26
C LEU A 7 57.44 1.65 6.91
N MET A 8 57.28 2.97 7.00
CA MET A 8 56.06 3.60 7.51
C MET A 8 55.12 3.90 6.32
N ILE A 9 54.30 2.91 5.96
CA ILE A 9 53.18 3.08 5.03
C ILE A 9 51.99 3.56 5.86
N CYS A 10 51.65 4.85 5.77
CA CYS A 10 50.41 5.40 6.29
C CYS A 10 49.25 4.93 5.40
N MET A 11 48.66 3.78 5.76
CA MET A 11 47.43 3.28 5.15
C MET A 11 46.25 4.05 5.77
N ILE A 12 45.89 5.18 5.16
CA ILE A 12 44.64 5.89 5.46
C ILE A 12 43.51 5.08 4.84
N GLY A 13 43.01 4.10 5.60
CA GLY A 13 41.77 3.40 5.30
C GLY A 13 40.60 4.32 5.62
N ALA A 14 40.16 5.11 4.64
CA ALA A 14 38.88 5.78 4.71
C ALA A 14 37.80 4.71 4.61
N THR A 15 37.38 4.17 5.76
CA THR A 15 36.17 3.36 5.86
C THR A 15 34.98 4.28 5.64
N ALA A 16 34.54 4.40 4.39
CA ALA A 16 33.23 4.89 4.06
C ALA A 16 32.22 3.93 4.69
N LEU A 17 31.70 4.30 5.85
CA LEU A 17 30.50 3.66 6.38
C LEU A 17 29.39 3.95 5.37
N PRO A 18 28.75 2.94 4.75
CA PRO A 18 27.55 3.20 4.00
C PRO A 18 26.55 3.81 4.99
N ALA A 19 26.12 5.04 4.70
CA ALA A 19 24.92 5.58 5.32
C ALA A 19 23.80 4.60 4.96
N ALA A 20 23.36 3.82 5.93
CA ALA A 20 22.07 3.16 5.81
C ALA A 20 21.06 4.30 5.78
N SER A 21 20.55 4.61 4.59
CA SER A 21 19.34 5.40 4.49
C SER A 21 18.31 4.68 5.34
N ALA A 22 17.82 5.32 6.40
CA ALA A 22 16.56 4.92 6.99
C ALA A 22 15.55 5.01 5.83
N ARG A 23 15.22 3.85 5.27
CA ARG A 23 14.17 3.70 4.29
C ARG A 23 12.89 3.65 5.10
N ALA A 24 11.85 4.36 4.64
CA ALA A 24 10.47 4.16 5.04
C ALA A 24 10.21 2.68 5.37
N ASP A 25 9.66 2.42 6.55
CA ASP A 25 9.59 1.10 7.19
C ASP A 25 8.41 0.30 6.59
N ASP A 26 8.49 0.04 5.29
CA ASP A 26 7.63 -0.91 4.57
C ASP A 26 7.91 -2.34 5.08
N PHE A 27 7.33 -2.64 6.25
CA PHE A 27 7.60 -3.83 7.03
C PHE A 27 7.07 -5.12 6.39
N ALA A 28 6.00 -5.02 5.61
CA ALA A 28 5.32 -6.14 5.00
C ALA A 28 4.99 -5.90 3.52
N PRO A 29 6.02 -5.77 2.65
CA PRO A 29 5.82 -5.55 1.24
C PRO A 29 4.91 -6.62 0.62
N PRO A 30 4.13 -6.28 -0.41
CA PRO A 30 3.28 -7.24 -1.09
C PRO A 30 4.10 -8.39 -1.71
N PRO A 31 3.49 -9.57 -1.95
CA PRO A 31 4.15 -10.67 -2.64
C PRO A 31 4.36 -10.39 -4.14
N TRP A 32 3.72 -9.34 -4.68
CA TRP A 32 3.95 -8.84 -6.04
C TRP A 32 5.00 -7.71 -6.04
N THR A 33 5.66 -7.53 -7.18
CA THR A 33 6.61 -6.43 -7.36
C THR A 33 5.86 -5.11 -7.54
N ARG A 34 6.14 -4.09 -6.72
CA ARG A 34 5.67 -2.72 -6.98
C ARG A 34 6.15 -2.23 -8.35
N GLY A 35 5.28 -1.53 -9.06
CA GLY A 35 5.53 -1.10 -10.44
C GLY A 35 5.40 -2.22 -11.49
N ALA A 36 5.00 -3.43 -11.10
CA ALA A 36 4.52 -4.43 -12.05
C ALA A 36 3.27 -3.92 -12.79
N PRO A 37 2.99 -4.42 -14.01
CA PRO A 37 1.74 -4.10 -14.70
C PRO A 37 0.53 -4.33 -13.80
N LEU A 38 -0.43 -3.40 -13.85
CA LEU A 38 -1.67 -3.42 -13.06
C LEU A 38 -1.48 -3.40 -11.53
N SER A 39 -0.27 -3.09 -11.04
CA SER A 39 -0.08 -2.77 -9.63
C SER A 39 -0.23 -1.27 -9.39
N THR A 40 -0.52 -0.89 -8.15
CA THR A 40 -0.45 0.50 -7.67
C THR A 40 0.13 0.47 -6.25
N SER A 41 1.03 1.40 -5.94
CA SER A 41 1.56 1.60 -4.59
C SER A 41 1.56 3.10 -4.29
N VAL A 42 0.89 3.47 -3.20
CA VAL A 42 0.80 4.85 -2.71
C VAL A 42 1.12 4.88 -1.22
N GLU A 43 1.69 6.00 -0.80
CA GLU A 43 2.20 6.17 0.56
C GLU A 43 1.91 7.57 1.08
N TRP A 44 1.49 7.64 2.34
CA TRP A 44 1.36 8.88 3.11
C TRP A 44 2.22 8.77 4.37
N GLU A 45 3.20 9.65 4.49
CA GLU A 45 4.04 9.92 5.67
C GLU A 45 3.60 11.22 6.38
N PHE A 46 2.48 11.81 5.94
CA PHE A 46 1.86 13.01 6.52
C PHE A 46 2.82 14.20 6.68
N LEU A 47 3.61 14.50 5.64
CA LEU A 47 4.60 15.59 5.61
C LEU A 47 4.02 17.01 5.80
N THR A 48 2.70 17.15 5.86
CA THR A 48 2.00 18.43 6.01
C THR A 48 0.84 18.36 7.01
N SER A 49 0.55 19.47 7.67
CA SER A 49 -0.61 19.62 8.56
C SER A 49 -1.93 19.92 7.81
N VAL A 50 -1.99 19.71 6.50
CA VAL A 50 -3.20 19.96 5.70
C VAL A 50 -4.22 18.86 6.02
N VAL A 51 -5.45 19.24 6.34
CA VAL A 51 -6.50 18.30 6.78
C VAL A 51 -7.37 17.77 5.64
N SER A 52 -7.29 18.35 4.44
CA SER A 52 -8.19 18.00 3.34
C SER A 52 -7.43 17.89 2.03
N HIS A 53 -7.67 16.77 1.35
CA HIS A 53 -7.17 16.48 0.00
C HIS A 53 -5.66 16.72 -0.13
N PHE A 54 -4.89 16.20 0.83
CA PHE A 54 -3.43 16.23 0.72
C PHE A 54 -2.96 15.03 -0.10
N PRO A 55 -1.98 15.24 -1.01
CA PRO A 55 -1.52 14.19 -1.91
C PRO A 55 -0.73 13.12 -1.14
N SER A 56 -0.57 11.96 -1.77
CA SER A 56 0.43 10.97 -1.33
C SER A 56 1.86 11.53 -1.43
N ASP A 57 2.70 11.18 -0.47
CA ASP A 57 4.11 11.59 -0.41
C ASP A 57 4.99 10.73 -1.36
N GLY A 58 4.52 9.51 -1.67
CA GLY A 58 5.13 8.59 -2.62
C GLY A 58 4.11 7.92 -3.53
N THR A 59 4.46 7.72 -4.80
CA THR A 59 3.70 6.87 -5.73
C THR A 59 4.68 6.18 -6.68
N GLU A 60 4.68 4.84 -6.69
CA GLU A 60 5.65 4.06 -7.48
C GLU A 60 5.12 3.60 -8.85
N VAL A 61 3.90 4.00 -9.27
CA VAL A 61 3.25 3.45 -10.46
C VAL A 61 2.64 4.55 -11.36
N PRO A 62 2.54 4.35 -12.70
CA PRO A 62 2.12 5.38 -13.65
C PRO A 62 0.74 5.95 -13.35
N LEU A 63 0.53 7.16 -13.88
CA LEU A 63 -0.71 7.92 -13.83
C LEU A 63 -1.92 6.98 -13.90
N ILE A 64 -2.62 6.87 -12.77
CA ILE A 64 -3.92 6.25 -12.66
C ILE A 64 -4.83 6.89 -13.71
N MET A 65 -5.31 6.09 -14.66
CA MET A 65 -6.14 6.53 -15.79
C MET A 65 -7.62 6.22 -15.51
N GLY A 66 -8.03 6.33 -14.25
CA GLY A 66 -9.42 6.34 -13.85
C GLY A 66 -10.10 7.63 -14.31
N ASP A 67 -11.33 7.51 -14.77
CA ASP A 67 -12.23 8.61 -15.13
C ASP A 67 -12.85 9.30 -13.90
N PHE A 68 -12.65 8.73 -12.69
CA PHE A 68 -13.39 9.16 -11.50
C PHE A 68 -12.69 10.14 -10.55
N THR A 69 -11.37 10.19 -10.43
CA THR A 69 -10.72 11.10 -9.48
C THR A 69 -9.29 11.45 -9.87
N GLY A 70 -8.81 12.60 -9.40
CA GLY A 70 -7.44 13.06 -9.62
C GLY A 70 -6.37 12.17 -8.96
N PRO A 71 -5.18 12.71 -8.66
CA PRO A 71 -4.15 11.92 -7.99
C PRO A 71 -4.65 11.41 -6.63
N PRO A 72 -4.09 10.29 -6.11
CA PRO A 72 -4.41 9.78 -4.78
C PRO A 72 -4.31 10.88 -3.72
N ALA A 73 -5.31 10.94 -2.87
CA ALA A 73 -5.42 11.97 -1.85
C ALA A 73 -5.99 11.41 -0.56
N ALA A 74 -5.71 12.10 0.55
CA ALA A 74 -6.29 11.78 1.84
C ALA A 74 -6.93 13.01 2.50
N SER A 75 -7.90 12.77 3.36
CA SER A 75 -8.60 13.78 4.16
C SER A 75 -8.77 13.29 5.59
N VAL A 76 -8.60 14.21 6.55
CA VAL A 76 -8.79 13.97 7.99
C VAL A 76 -10.16 14.49 8.40
N HIS A 77 -10.94 13.64 9.05
CA HIS A 77 -12.28 13.93 9.55
C HIS A 77 -12.37 13.70 11.05
N ALA A 78 -12.83 14.69 11.79
CA ALA A 78 -12.99 14.59 13.23
C ALA A 78 -14.21 15.36 13.73
N ASP A 79 -14.73 14.96 14.88
CA ASP A 79 -15.70 15.77 15.62
C ASP A 79 -15.03 17.11 16.01
N PRO A 80 -15.66 18.26 15.74
CA PRO A 80 -15.14 19.57 16.15
C PRO A 80 -14.79 19.70 17.64
N GLY A 81 -15.40 18.88 18.51
CA GLY A 81 -15.07 18.83 19.94
C GLY A 81 -13.74 18.15 20.28
N PHE A 82 -13.17 17.37 19.34
CA PHE A 82 -11.98 16.55 19.53
C PHE A 82 -11.05 16.62 18.31
N PRO A 83 -10.53 17.80 17.96
CA PRO A 83 -9.68 17.93 16.78
C PRO A 83 -8.38 17.12 16.94
N PRO A 84 -7.95 16.37 15.92
CA PRO A 84 -6.64 15.73 15.93
C PRO A 84 -5.55 16.80 15.83
N THR A 85 -4.36 16.46 16.32
CA THR A 85 -3.20 17.33 16.27
C THR A 85 -2.15 16.73 15.35
N TRP A 86 -1.70 17.50 14.37
CA TRP A 86 -0.52 17.16 13.59
C TRP A 86 0.74 17.56 14.35
N SER A 87 1.77 16.74 14.29
CA SER A 87 3.11 17.04 14.79
C SER A 87 4.17 16.48 13.84
N ILE A 88 5.43 16.89 14.00
CA ILE A 88 6.53 16.37 13.17
C ILE A 88 6.84 14.89 13.49
N GLY A 89 6.32 14.33 14.59
CA GLY A 89 6.57 12.92 14.94
C GLY A 89 8.06 12.63 15.10
N ASP A 90 8.53 11.55 14.48
CA ASP A 90 9.91 11.09 14.48
C ASP A 90 10.76 11.65 13.31
N GLY A 91 10.16 12.39 12.39
CA GLY A 91 10.89 13.11 11.34
C GLY A 91 10.08 13.49 10.10
N ASP A 92 8.98 12.79 9.82
CA ASP A 92 8.17 12.89 8.60
C ASP A 92 6.73 13.36 8.85
N GLY A 93 6.11 13.03 9.98
CA GLY A 93 4.89 13.71 10.44
C GLY A 93 3.80 12.75 10.92
N GLU A 94 3.07 13.16 11.94
CA GLU A 94 2.14 12.26 12.63
C GLU A 94 0.84 12.98 13.00
N TRP A 95 -0.29 12.30 12.79
CA TRP A 95 -1.59 12.73 13.29
C TRP A 95 -1.96 12.01 14.58
N THR A 96 -2.11 12.76 15.66
CA THR A 96 -2.49 12.22 16.97
C THR A 96 -3.97 12.48 17.27
N ALA A 97 -4.69 11.43 17.67
CA ALA A 97 -6.02 11.53 18.23
C ALA A 97 -5.92 12.09 19.65
N GLY A 98 -6.68 13.15 19.93
CA GLY A 98 -6.80 13.70 21.28
C GLY A 98 -7.64 12.80 22.18
N THR A 99 -8.61 13.40 22.87
CA THR A 99 -9.53 12.66 23.75
C THR A 99 -10.68 11.97 23.01
N GLY A 100 -10.85 12.22 21.71
CA GLY A 100 -11.81 11.56 20.84
C GLY A 100 -11.13 10.91 19.63
N PRO A 101 -11.78 9.92 18.99
CA PRO A 101 -11.28 9.31 17.75
C PRO A 101 -11.41 10.29 16.58
N PHE A 102 -10.69 10.01 15.51
CA PHE A 102 -10.87 10.65 14.21
C PHE A 102 -10.78 9.60 13.10
N SER A 103 -11.18 9.94 11.89
CA SER A 103 -11.03 9.08 10.73
C SER A 103 -10.22 9.76 9.63
N MET A 104 -9.54 8.95 8.82
CA MET A 104 -8.93 9.37 7.58
C MET A 104 -9.63 8.67 6.42
N GLU A 105 -9.96 9.45 5.40
CA GLU A 105 -10.47 8.95 4.13
C GLU A 105 -9.36 9.02 3.08
N PHE A 106 -9.17 7.94 2.35
CA PHE A 106 -8.18 7.83 1.28
C PHE A 106 -8.90 7.57 -0.04
N GLU A 107 -8.68 8.46 -0.99
CA GLU A 107 -9.16 8.39 -2.36
C GLU A 107 -8.08 7.77 -3.23
N LEU A 108 -8.40 6.64 -3.85
CA LEU A 108 -7.50 5.85 -4.68
C LEU A 108 -8.15 5.67 -6.04
N GLY A 109 -7.64 6.32 -7.07
CA GLY A 109 -8.03 5.91 -8.41
C GLY A 109 -7.28 4.63 -8.80
N ASN A 110 -7.83 3.92 -9.79
CA ASN A 110 -7.27 2.65 -10.22
C ASN A 110 -7.05 2.56 -11.75
N TRP A 111 -6.42 1.47 -12.18
CA TRP A 111 -6.46 1.03 -13.56
C TRP A 111 -7.88 0.62 -13.95
N VAL A 112 -8.41 1.26 -14.99
CA VAL A 112 -9.66 0.85 -15.65
C VAL A 112 -9.34 -0.36 -16.52
N ASP A 113 -9.71 -1.55 -16.03
CA ASP A 113 -9.52 -2.83 -16.71
C ASP A 113 -10.68 -3.79 -16.41
N ASP A 114 -10.80 -4.85 -17.22
CA ASP A 114 -11.85 -5.86 -17.06
C ASP A 114 -11.40 -7.05 -16.19
N GLU A 115 -10.36 -6.89 -15.35
CA GLU A 115 -9.82 -8.01 -14.62
C GLU A 115 -10.76 -8.47 -13.50
N PRO A 116 -10.89 -9.79 -13.29
CA PRO A 116 -11.94 -10.34 -12.43
C PRO A 116 -11.68 -10.14 -10.93
N VAL A 117 -10.42 -9.89 -10.56
CA VAL A 117 -9.96 -9.84 -9.17
C VAL A 117 -8.94 -8.73 -9.00
N LYS A 118 -9.12 -7.94 -7.95
CA LYS A 118 -8.08 -7.05 -7.43
C LYS A 118 -7.77 -7.39 -5.97
N PHE A 119 -6.49 -7.43 -5.66
CA PHE A 119 -6.00 -7.54 -4.28
C PHE A 119 -5.54 -6.19 -3.78
N MET A 120 -5.87 -5.88 -2.53
CA MET A 120 -5.47 -4.65 -1.84
C MET A 120 -4.85 -5.00 -0.48
N ARG A 121 -3.73 -4.33 -0.17
CA ARG A 121 -3.00 -4.40 1.09
C ARG A 121 -2.85 -3.00 1.65
N ILE A 122 -3.24 -2.82 2.90
CA ILE A 122 -3.16 -1.54 3.61
C ILE A 122 -2.28 -1.77 4.82
N GLN A 123 -1.06 -1.26 4.80
CA GLN A 123 -0.18 -1.25 5.95
C GLN A 123 -0.30 0.09 6.67
N VAL A 124 -0.42 0.04 7.99
CA VAL A 124 -0.51 1.23 8.84
C VAL A 124 0.54 1.17 9.93
N THR A 125 1.30 2.25 10.04
CA THR A 125 2.23 2.53 11.14
C THR A 125 1.56 3.48 12.13
N PHE A 126 1.52 3.08 13.41
CA PHE A 126 0.73 3.78 14.44
C PHE A 126 1.37 3.65 15.83
N ALA A 127 0.94 4.49 16.77
CA ALA A 127 1.19 4.31 18.19
C ALA A 127 -0.11 4.28 19.01
N GLY A 128 -0.13 3.55 20.12
CA GLY A 128 -1.31 3.40 20.97
C GLY A 128 -2.19 2.21 20.56
N SER A 129 -3.49 2.44 20.41
CA SER A 129 -4.44 1.39 20.00
C SER A 129 -4.44 1.26 18.48
N ALA A 130 -4.52 0.02 17.97
CA ALA A 130 -4.51 -0.23 16.54
C ALA A 130 -5.70 0.45 15.84
N PRO A 131 -5.45 1.15 14.71
CA PRO A 131 -6.52 1.68 13.89
C PRO A 131 -7.31 0.55 13.23
N THR A 132 -8.49 0.87 12.71
CA THR A 132 -9.35 -0.11 12.04
C THR A 132 -9.92 0.46 10.75
N VAL A 133 -9.99 -0.36 9.71
CA VAL A 133 -10.73 -0.01 8.48
C VAL A 133 -12.22 -0.13 8.75
N THR A 134 -12.92 1.00 8.77
CA THR A 134 -14.37 1.06 9.07
C THR A 134 -15.21 0.99 7.80
N SER A 135 -14.66 1.44 6.68
CA SER A 135 -15.32 1.38 5.38
C SER A 135 -14.31 1.19 4.26
N LEU A 136 -14.68 0.40 3.26
CA LEU A 136 -13.95 0.27 2.01
C LEU A 136 -14.98 0.18 0.88
N GLY A 137 -15.26 1.33 0.29
CA GLY A 137 -16.14 1.46 -0.86
C GLY A 137 -15.35 1.45 -2.15
N ALA A 138 -15.92 0.93 -3.22
CA ALA A 138 -15.33 1.04 -4.54
C ALA A 138 -16.41 1.20 -5.61
N ILE A 139 -16.03 1.76 -6.76
CA ILE A 139 -16.93 2.04 -7.88
C ILE A 139 -16.34 1.45 -9.15
N ASN A 140 -17.16 0.76 -9.94
CA ASN A 140 -16.81 0.21 -11.25
C ASN A 140 -17.93 0.53 -12.24
N ASP A 141 -17.66 1.30 -13.30
CA ASP A 141 -18.67 1.75 -14.28
C ASP A 141 -19.95 2.33 -13.62
N GLY A 142 -19.77 3.05 -12.51
CA GLY A 142 -20.85 3.65 -11.73
C GLY A 142 -21.58 2.73 -10.74
N ASP A 143 -21.29 1.42 -10.76
CA ASP A 143 -21.82 0.45 -9.79
C ASP A 143 -20.90 0.33 -8.57
N PHE A 144 -21.49 0.14 -7.39
CA PHE A 144 -20.72 -0.07 -6.16
C PHE A 144 -20.16 -1.49 -6.09
N VAL A 145 -18.85 -1.59 -5.83
CA VAL A 145 -18.14 -2.85 -5.59
C VAL A 145 -17.75 -2.90 -4.11
N LEU A 146 -18.17 -3.97 -3.43
CA LEU A 146 -17.84 -4.17 -2.02
C LEU A 146 -16.47 -4.86 -1.89
N GLY A 147 -15.56 -4.25 -1.15
CA GLY A 147 -14.31 -4.89 -0.74
C GLY A 147 -14.58 -6.01 0.26
N VAL A 148 -14.10 -7.23 -0.04
CA VAL A 148 -14.18 -8.38 0.85
C VAL A 148 -12.93 -8.39 1.72
N HIS A 149 -13.10 -8.25 3.04
CA HIS A 149 -11.99 -8.36 3.99
C HIS A 149 -11.49 -9.81 4.04
N VAL A 150 -10.22 -10.01 3.66
CA VAL A 150 -9.56 -11.32 3.62
C VAL A 150 -8.85 -11.61 4.94
N GLY A 151 -8.21 -10.60 5.53
CA GLY A 151 -7.48 -10.80 6.79
C GLY A 151 -6.87 -9.54 7.38
N THR A 152 -6.58 -9.62 8.68
CA THR A 152 -5.82 -8.62 9.42
C THR A 152 -4.62 -9.29 10.07
N THR A 153 -3.43 -8.75 9.88
CA THR A 153 -2.19 -9.23 10.49
C THR A 153 -1.53 -8.11 11.29
N ALA A 154 -1.44 -8.28 12.61
CA ALA A 154 -0.64 -7.39 13.45
C ALA A 154 0.82 -7.87 13.45
N PHE A 155 1.72 -7.10 12.85
CA PHE A 155 3.14 -7.45 12.76
C PHE A 155 3.91 -7.06 14.00
N SER A 156 3.53 -5.94 14.62
CA SER A 156 4.12 -5.44 15.85
C SER A 156 3.08 -4.64 16.65
N ALA A 157 3.50 -4.04 17.76
CA ALA A 157 2.64 -3.12 18.52
C ALA A 157 2.37 -1.79 17.78
N THR A 158 3.08 -1.53 16.69
CA THR A 158 3.02 -0.28 15.93
C THR A 158 2.72 -0.49 14.45
N HIS A 159 2.50 -1.73 14.01
CA HIS A 159 2.27 -2.06 12.59
C HIS A 159 1.14 -3.06 12.43
N VAL A 160 0.17 -2.72 11.58
CA VAL A 160 -0.94 -3.60 11.20
C VAL A 160 -1.12 -3.60 9.69
N LEU A 161 -1.45 -4.77 9.14
CA LEU A 161 -1.79 -4.97 7.73
C LEU A 161 -3.23 -5.45 7.62
N PHE A 162 -3.99 -4.81 6.72
CA PHE A 162 -5.29 -5.26 6.28
C PHE A 162 -5.21 -5.75 4.84
N GLU A 163 -5.89 -6.86 4.56
CA GLU A 163 -5.94 -7.46 3.23
C GLU A 163 -7.39 -7.52 2.75
N TYR A 164 -7.62 -7.04 1.53
CA TYR A 164 -8.92 -6.99 0.89
C TYR A 164 -8.86 -7.54 -0.53
N GLU A 165 -10.02 -8.01 -1.02
CA GLU A 165 -10.23 -8.50 -2.37
C GLU A 165 -11.48 -7.84 -2.97
N PHE A 166 -11.44 -7.51 -4.26
CA PHE A 166 -12.57 -6.96 -5.01
C PHE A 166 -12.92 -7.85 -6.20
N HIS A 167 -14.22 -7.94 -6.48
CA HIS A 167 -14.78 -8.64 -7.64
C HIS A 167 -15.95 -7.84 -8.24
N PRO A 168 -15.82 -7.25 -9.44
CA PRO A 168 -14.61 -7.19 -10.28
C PRO A 168 -13.56 -6.20 -9.75
N ASN A 169 -12.47 -5.98 -10.50
CA ASN A 169 -11.58 -4.85 -10.27
C ASN A 169 -12.35 -3.51 -10.42
N PRO A 170 -12.36 -2.62 -9.42
CA PRO A 170 -13.04 -1.32 -9.52
C PRO A 170 -12.17 -0.22 -10.12
N ASP A 171 -12.79 0.83 -10.66
CA ASP A 171 -12.10 2.01 -11.24
C ASP A 171 -11.62 3.00 -10.16
N PHE A 172 -12.28 2.99 -9.00
CA PHE A 172 -12.03 3.88 -7.88
C PHE A 172 -12.28 3.20 -6.55
N GLU A 173 -11.44 3.47 -5.54
CA GLU A 173 -11.62 3.04 -4.17
C GLU A 173 -11.61 4.20 -3.17
N LEU A 174 -12.45 4.06 -2.15
CA LEU A 174 -12.55 4.97 -1.02
C LEU A 174 -12.38 4.16 0.28
N LEU A 175 -11.26 4.37 0.95
CA LEU A 175 -10.91 3.70 2.20
C LEU A 175 -11.13 4.66 3.37
N THR A 176 -11.87 4.23 4.39
CA THR A 176 -11.95 4.95 5.67
C THR A 176 -11.25 4.17 6.77
N LEU A 177 -10.24 4.81 7.37
CA LEU A 177 -9.52 4.31 8.54
C LEU A 177 -9.96 5.10 9.76
N GLU A 178 -10.34 4.41 10.84
CA GLU A 178 -10.61 5.02 12.14
C GLU A 178 -9.39 4.89 13.06
N ILE A 179 -9.00 6.01 13.66
CA ILE A 179 -7.90 6.12 14.61
C ILE A 179 -8.51 6.32 16.01
N PRO A 180 -8.36 5.35 16.93
CA PRO A 180 -8.92 5.45 18.27
C PRO A 180 -8.36 6.63 19.07
N ALA A 181 -9.16 7.14 20.02
CA ALA A 181 -8.74 8.18 20.95
C ALA A 181 -7.42 7.82 21.67
N GLY A 182 -6.54 8.81 21.85
CA GLY A 182 -5.22 8.63 22.47
C GLY A 182 -4.22 7.78 21.68
N SER A 183 -4.51 7.51 20.41
CA SER A 183 -3.61 6.84 19.46
C SER A 183 -3.13 7.82 18.40
N SER A 184 -2.17 7.42 17.59
CA SER A 184 -1.64 8.25 16.52
C SER A 184 -1.32 7.41 15.30
N ILE A 185 -1.28 8.08 14.14
CA ILE A 185 -0.97 7.47 12.86
C ILE A 185 0.15 8.25 12.19
N ASP A 186 1.13 7.49 11.71
CA ASP A 186 2.42 7.98 11.25
C ASP A 186 2.60 7.70 9.77
N GLN A 187 2.21 6.50 9.32
CA GLN A 187 2.29 6.12 7.92
C GLN A 187 1.11 5.26 7.48
N VAL A 188 0.66 5.47 6.24
CA VAL A 188 -0.24 4.55 5.53
C VAL A 188 0.33 4.22 4.17
N VAL A 189 0.50 2.93 3.90
CA VAL A 189 0.91 2.41 2.59
C VAL A 189 -0.23 1.56 2.03
N VAL A 190 -0.67 1.88 0.82
CA VAL A 190 -1.67 1.09 0.11
C VAL A 190 -1.06 0.50 -1.16
N ASP A 191 -0.99 -0.82 -1.18
CA ASP A 191 -0.54 -1.62 -2.31
C ASP A 191 -1.71 -2.34 -2.94
N THR A 192 -1.77 -2.35 -4.27
CA THR A 192 -2.78 -3.11 -4.99
C THR A 192 -2.23 -3.79 -6.23
N ILE A 193 -2.92 -4.84 -6.69
CA ILE A 193 -2.69 -5.48 -7.98
C ILE A 193 -3.98 -6.05 -8.56
N SER A 194 -4.29 -5.72 -9.82
CA SER A 194 -5.30 -6.43 -10.60
C SER A 194 -4.69 -7.70 -11.18
N MET A 195 -5.37 -8.83 -10.98
CA MET A 195 -4.87 -10.13 -11.38
C MET A 195 -5.65 -10.64 -12.59
N PRO A 196 -4.96 -10.97 -13.69
CA PRO A 196 -5.65 -11.47 -14.86
C PRO A 196 -6.38 -12.76 -14.56
N GLU A 197 -7.47 -13.01 -15.32
CA GLU A 197 -8.17 -14.29 -15.28
C GLU A 197 -7.11 -15.41 -15.21
N PRO A 198 -7.17 -16.28 -14.17
CA PRO A 198 -6.18 -17.32 -13.99
C PRO A 198 -6.04 -18.17 -15.26
N ALA A 199 -5.04 -19.05 -15.30
CA ALA A 199 -4.78 -19.93 -16.43
C ALA A 199 -5.97 -20.81 -16.92
N THR A 200 -7.18 -20.68 -16.36
CA THR A 200 -8.45 -21.19 -16.90
C THR A 200 -8.63 -20.89 -18.38
N LEU A 201 -8.31 -19.69 -18.89
CA LEU A 201 -8.38 -19.42 -20.33
C LEU A 201 -7.34 -20.25 -21.12
N ALA A 202 -6.12 -20.34 -20.60
CA ALA A 202 -5.07 -21.15 -21.20
C ALA A 202 -5.43 -22.65 -21.17
N LEU A 203 -5.99 -23.13 -20.07
CA LEU A 203 -6.45 -24.51 -19.89
C LEU A 203 -7.67 -24.82 -20.76
N LEU A 204 -8.58 -23.87 -20.94
CA LEU A 204 -9.68 -23.99 -21.87
C LEU A 204 -9.15 -24.12 -23.29
N ALA A 205 -8.20 -23.28 -23.69
CA ALA A 205 -7.55 -23.37 -25.00
C ALA A 205 -6.86 -24.73 -25.21
N ILE A 206 -6.10 -25.21 -24.20
CA ILE A 206 -5.47 -26.54 -24.23
C ILE A 206 -6.53 -27.65 -24.30
N GLY A 207 -7.61 -27.54 -23.55
CA GLY A 207 -8.72 -28.49 -23.53
C GLY A 207 -9.42 -28.58 -24.89
N VAL A 208 -9.67 -27.44 -25.54
CA VAL A 208 -10.22 -27.36 -26.90
C VAL A 208 -9.26 -28.00 -27.90
N LEU A 209 -7.96 -27.68 -27.84
CA LEU A 209 -6.94 -28.29 -28.71
C LEU A 209 -6.83 -29.82 -28.51
N ALA A 210 -6.93 -30.30 -27.28
CA ALA A 210 -6.93 -31.73 -26.97
C ALA A 210 -8.18 -32.44 -27.52
N ALA A 211 -9.35 -31.80 -27.43
CA ALA A 211 -10.62 -32.34 -27.94
C ALA A 211 -10.66 -32.40 -29.47
N LEU A 212 -9.99 -31.48 -30.16
CA LEU A 212 -9.86 -31.46 -31.62
C LEU A 212 -8.85 -32.48 -32.16
N ARG A 213 -8.08 -33.16 -31.29
CA ARG A 213 -7.10 -34.15 -31.72
C ARG A 213 -7.83 -35.36 -32.34
N PRO A 214 -7.54 -35.71 -33.61
CA PRO A 214 -8.23 -36.83 -34.26
C PRO A 214 -8.01 -38.11 -33.47
N ARG A 215 -9.12 -38.76 -33.07
CA ARG A 215 -9.08 -40.09 -32.43
C ARG A 215 -8.47 -41.06 -33.43
N ARG A 216 -7.18 -41.38 -33.28
CA ARG A 216 -6.55 -42.51 -33.97
C ARG A 216 -7.31 -43.77 -33.55
N ARG A 217 -8.12 -44.32 -34.44
CA ARG A 217 -8.72 -45.64 -34.25
C ARG A 217 -7.56 -46.63 -34.11
N ALA A 218 -7.41 -47.22 -32.93
CA ALA A 218 -6.49 -48.33 -32.73
C ALA A 218 -7.06 -49.51 -33.53
N SER A 219 -6.35 -49.88 -34.60
CA SER A 219 -6.61 -51.09 -35.39
C SER A 219 -5.80 -52.24 -34.83
#